data_AF-A0A3C1PPT8-F1
#
_entry.id   AF-A0A3C1PPT8-F1
#
_cell.length_a   1.000
_cell.length_b   1.000
_cell.length_c   1.000
_cell.angle_alpha   90.00
_cell.angle_beta   90.00
_cell.angle_gamma   90.00
#
_symmetry.space_group_name_H-M   'P 1'
#
loop_
_entity.id
_entity.type
_entity.pdbx_description
1 polymer ?
#
loop_
_entity_poly.entity_id
_entity_poly.type
_entity_poly.pdbx_seq_one_letter_code
_entity_poly.pdbx_strand_id
1 'polypeptide(L)'
;MNFFTERIRFNRNELSGAFGDIGTDLPLIIGMMLASDFQTTNVLIMFGVLQIATALLYGIPMAVQPLKAVALIVITQHVSGSIVLAGGLVIGVIMLILTATNLLNKLEKILPKTVIRGVQLGLGIQLSLIALKDYIQSDGLWGYALAFTAFIV
;
A
#
# COMPACT_ATOMS: atom_id res chain seq x y z
N MET A 1 -17.65 28.63 -12.31
CA MET A 1 -16.77 27.49 -12.66
C MET A 1 -16.79 26.51 -11.51
N ASN A 2 -17.45 25.38 -11.67
CA ASN A 2 -17.68 24.40 -10.60
C ASN A 2 -16.43 23.54 -10.37
N PHE A 3 -15.76 23.76 -9.25
CA PHE A 3 -14.53 23.07 -8.81
C PHE A 3 -14.63 21.53 -8.84
N PHE A 4 -15.84 20.98 -8.65
CA PHE A 4 -16.08 19.54 -8.56
C PHE A 4 -16.18 18.80 -9.91
N THR A 5 -16.68 19.46 -10.96
CA THR A 5 -17.06 18.79 -12.22
C THR A 5 -15.88 18.47 -13.15
N GLU A 6 -14.75 19.16 -13.02
CA GLU A 6 -13.61 18.95 -13.91
C GLU A 6 -12.61 17.88 -13.44
N ARG A 7 -12.51 17.63 -12.11
CA ARG A 7 -11.54 16.70 -11.52
C ARG A 7 -12.06 15.27 -11.34
N ILE A 8 -13.29 15.07 -10.86
CA ILE A 8 -13.82 13.73 -10.55
C ILE A 8 -14.71 13.26 -11.70
N ARG A 9 -14.23 12.27 -12.48
CA ARG A 9 -14.93 11.75 -13.66
C ARG A 9 -15.31 10.29 -13.45
N PHE A 10 -16.59 9.98 -13.26
CA PHE A 10 -17.04 8.59 -13.18
C PHE A 10 -17.06 7.93 -14.56
N ASN A 11 -15.89 7.50 -15.03
CA ASN A 11 -15.71 6.81 -16.30
C ASN A 11 -15.19 5.38 -16.07
N ARG A 12 -15.21 4.56 -17.13
CA ARG A 12 -14.75 3.17 -17.07
C ARG A 12 -13.27 3.04 -16.66
N ASN A 13 -12.45 4.06 -16.95
CA ASN A 13 -11.02 4.06 -16.61
C ASN A 13 -10.82 4.30 -15.11
N GLU A 14 -11.57 5.22 -14.49
CA GLU A 14 -11.55 5.42 -13.02
C GLU A 14 -12.07 4.18 -12.30
N LEU A 15 -13.12 3.54 -12.82
CA LEU A 15 -13.62 2.29 -12.25
C LEU A 15 -12.57 1.17 -12.33
N SER A 16 -11.95 1.00 -13.51
CA SER A 16 -10.86 0.03 -13.69
C SER A 16 -9.65 0.34 -12.83
N GLY A 17 -9.30 1.62 -12.66
CA GLY A 17 -8.20 2.07 -11.82
C GLY A 17 -8.47 1.81 -10.34
N ALA A 18 -9.69 2.10 -9.88
CA ALA A 18 -10.11 1.82 -8.50
C ALA A 18 -10.05 0.33 -8.16
N PHE A 19 -10.54 -0.55 -9.05
CA PHE A 19 -10.40 -1.99 -8.87
C PHE A 19 -8.95 -2.47 -8.93
N GLY A 20 -8.11 -1.82 -9.75
CA GLY A 20 -6.67 -2.11 -9.81
C GLY A 20 -5.95 -1.75 -8.51
N ASP A 21 -6.24 -0.59 -7.94
CA ASP A 21 -5.65 -0.12 -6.68
C ASP A 21 -6.07 -1.01 -5.51
N ILE A 22 -7.39 -1.20 -5.34
CA ILE A 22 -8.00 -2.08 -4.33
C ILE A 22 -7.50 -3.52 -4.47
N GLY A 23 -7.32 -4.01 -5.70
CA GLY A 23 -6.83 -5.35 -5.97
C GLY A 23 -5.41 -5.61 -5.43
N THR A 24 -4.60 -4.56 -5.27
CA THR A 24 -3.27 -4.68 -4.67
C THR A 24 -3.24 -4.35 -3.18
N ASP A 25 -4.11 -3.46 -2.71
CA ASP A 25 -4.13 -3.02 -1.32
C ASP A 25 -4.88 -3.99 -0.40
N LEU A 26 -6.00 -4.58 -0.85
CA LEU A 26 -6.77 -5.51 -0.03
C LEU A 26 -5.97 -6.73 0.42
N PRO A 27 -5.27 -7.48 -0.46
CA PRO A 27 -4.47 -8.63 -0.04
C PRO A 27 -3.40 -8.23 0.98
N LEU A 28 -2.80 -7.06 0.80
CA LEU A 28 -1.74 -6.55 1.65
C LEU A 28 -2.25 -6.18 3.05
N ILE A 29 -3.40 -5.49 3.11
CA ILE A 29 -4.08 -5.14 4.37
C ILE A 29 -4.51 -6.41 5.11
N ILE A 30 -5.07 -7.39 4.40
CA ILE A 30 -5.44 -8.68 4.99
C ILE A 30 -4.21 -9.39 5.55
N GLY A 31 -3.11 -9.45 4.79
CA GLY A 31 -1.85 -10.04 5.26
C GLY A 31 -1.33 -9.36 6.53
N MET A 32 -1.43 -8.04 6.62
CA MET A 32 -1.08 -7.31 7.85
C MET A 32 -2.00 -7.63 9.03
N MET A 33 -3.31 -7.78 8.80
CA MET A 33 -4.26 -8.15 9.85
C MET A 33 -4.04 -9.58 10.37
N LEU A 34 -3.53 -10.48 9.54
CA LEU A 34 -3.17 -11.83 9.96
C LEU A 34 -1.84 -11.86 10.72
N ALA A 35 -0.92 -10.95 10.38
CA ALA A 35 0.41 -10.90 11.00
C ALA A 35 0.47 -10.11 12.32
N SER A 36 -0.51 -9.25 12.59
CA SER A 36 -0.52 -8.33 13.74
C SER A 36 -1.92 -8.16 14.34
N ASP A 37 -1.99 -7.76 15.62
CA ASP A 37 -3.22 -7.62 16.41
C ASP A 37 -4.10 -6.40 16.04
N PHE A 38 -4.33 -6.15 14.75
CA PHE A 38 -5.20 -5.06 14.32
C PHE A 38 -6.67 -5.36 14.60
N GLN A 39 -7.42 -4.35 15.03
CA GLN A 39 -8.88 -4.39 14.93
C GLN A 39 -9.28 -4.19 13.47
N THR A 40 -9.64 -5.29 12.78
CA THR A 40 -10.03 -5.32 11.36
C THR A 40 -11.03 -4.24 11.00
N THR A 41 -12.06 -4.06 11.82
CA THR A 41 -13.10 -3.04 11.64
C THR A 41 -12.52 -1.63 11.55
N ASN A 42 -11.62 -1.26 12.47
CA ASN A 42 -11.05 0.08 12.49
C ASN A 42 -10.12 0.32 11.30
N VAL A 43 -9.33 -0.67 10.91
CA VAL A 43 -8.41 -0.54 9.77
C VAL A 43 -9.20 -0.36 8.47
N LEU A 44 -10.24 -1.16 8.23
CA LEU A 44 -11.06 -1.06 7.01
C LEU A 44 -11.86 0.23 6.95
N ILE A 45 -12.45 0.66 8.08
CA ILE A 45 -13.18 1.94 8.15
C ILE A 45 -12.22 3.10 7.87
N MET A 46 -11.07 3.14 8.53
CA MET A 46 -10.11 4.23 8.35
C MET A 46 -9.52 4.23 6.94
N PHE A 47 -9.22 3.05 6.37
CA PHE A 47 -8.79 2.93 4.98
C PHE A 47 -9.83 3.52 4.02
N GLY A 48 -11.10 3.12 4.14
CA GLY A 48 -12.18 3.65 3.28
C GLY A 48 -12.40 5.15 3.44
N VAL A 49 -12.42 5.66 4.67
CA VAL A 49 -12.58 7.10 4.96
C VAL A 49 -11.41 7.90 4.38
N LEU A 50 -10.18 7.43 4.56
CA LEU A 50 -8.99 8.09 4.03
C LEU A 50 -8.97 8.06 2.50
N GLN A 51 -9.41 6.96 1.88
CA GLN A 51 -9.48 6.87 0.41
C GLN A 51 -10.52 7.83 -0.19
N ILE A 52 -11.66 8.01 0.48
CA ILE A 52 -12.64 9.04 0.09
C ILE A 52 -12.07 10.44 0.29
N ALA A 53 -11.42 10.70 1.43
CA ALA A 53 -10.82 11.99 1.72
C ALA A 53 -9.73 12.37 0.70
N THR A 54 -8.83 11.44 0.35
CA THR A 54 -7.79 11.68 -0.66
C THR A 54 -8.38 11.86 -2.04
N ALA A 55 -9.40 11.09 -2.41
CA ALA A 55 -10.12 11.26 -3.67
C ALA A 55 -10.74 12.68 -3.79
N LEU A 56 -11.35 13.20 -2.72
CA LEU A 56 -11.94 14.55 -2.71
C LEU A 56 -10.89 15.66 -2.70
N LEU A 57 -9.79 15.49 -1.96
CA LEU A 57 -8.75 16.51 -1.80
C LEU A 57 -7.81 16.61 -3.00
N TYR A 58 -7.38 15.47 -3.56
CA TYR A 58 -6.39 15.43 -4.63
C TYR A 58 -7.02 15.24 -6.02
N GLY A 59 -8.16 14.54 -6.10
CA GLY A 59 -8.88 14.32 -7.37
C GLY A 59 -8.20 13.35 -8.34
N ILE A 60 -7.20 12.58 -7.88
CA ILE A 60 -6.52 11.53 -8.65
C ILE A 60 -6.21 10.33 -7.74
N PRO A 61 -6.17 9.10 -8.27
CA PRO A 61 -5.63 7.95 -7.53
C PRO A 61 -4.15 8.20 -7.25
N MET A 62 -3.80 8.41 -5.98
CA MET A 62 -2.41 8.63 -5.57
C MET A 62 -1.82 7.30 -5.11
N ALA A 63 -0.80 6.81 -5.81
CA ALA A 63 -0.07 5.62 -5.36
C ALA A 63 0.69 5.93 -4.05
N VAL A 64 0.18 5.45 -2.92
CA VAL A 64 0.84 5.57 -1.62
C VAL A 64 1.89 4.45 -1.50
N GLN A 65 3.01 4.65 -2.20
CA GLN A 65 4.14 3.72 -2.17
C GLN A 65 4.72 3.41 -0.75
N PRO A 66 4.59 4.27 0.28
CA PRO A 66 4.95 3.93 1.66
C PRO A 66 4.23 2.69 2.23
N LEU A 67 2.98 2.45 1.82
CA LEU A 67 2.16 1.39 2.38
C LEU A 67 2.77 0.00 2.15
N LYS A 68 3.40 -0.23 0.98
CA LYS A 68 4.00 -1.52 0.61
C LYS A 68 5.21 -1.88 1.45
N ALA A 69 6.03 -0.89 1.80
CA ALA A 69 7.19 -1.11 2.66
C ALA A 69 6.77 -1.35 4.12
N VAL A 70 5.80 -0.58 4.63
CA VAL A 70 5.27 -0.77 5.99
C VAL A 70 4.62 -2.13 6.13
N ALA A 71 3.75 -2.51 5.19
CA ALA A 71 3.08 -3.80 5.23
C ALA A 71 4.07 -4.97 5.23
N LEU A 72 5.12 -4.89 4.42
CA LEU A 72 6.15 -5.91 4.41
C LEU A 72 6.85 -6.04 5.77
N ILE A 73 7.22 -4.94 6.40
CA ILE A 73 7.84 -4.95 7.73
C ILE A 73 6.89 -5.56 8.75
N VAL A 74 5.62 -5.18 8.71
CA VAL A 74 4.58 -5.69 9.61
C VAL A 74 4.41 -7.21 9.45
N ILE A 75 4.33 -7.69 8.21
CA ILE A 75 4.15 -9.11 7.91
C ILE A 75 5.39 -9.93 8.25
N THR A 76 6.59 -9.42 7.96
CA THR A 76 7.85 -10.16 8.19
C THR A 76 8.31 -10.15 9.64
N GLN A 77 8.04 -9.07 10.37
CA GLN A 77 8.55 -8.86 11.73
C GLN A 77 7.46 -8.96 12.81
N HIS A 78 6.21 -9.23 12.44
CA HIS A 78 5.07 -9.32 13.37
C HIS A 78 4.98 -8.09 14.29
N VAL A 79 5.10 -6.90 13.69
CA VAL A 79 5.11 -5.65 14.45
C VAL A 79 3.74 -5.40 15.07
N SER A 80 3.68 -5.09 16.36
CA SER A 80 2.40 -4.87 17.04
C SER A 80 1.61 -3.70 16.43
N GLY A 81 0.28 -3.79 16.46
CA GLY A 81 -0.59 -2.77 15.86
C GLY A 81 -0.39 -1.37 16.45
N SER A 82 -0.05 -1.26 17.74
CA SER A 82 0.23 0.02 18.41
C SER A 82 1.48 0.71 17.84
N ILE A 83 2.52 -0.05 17.52
CA ILE A 83 3.74 0.48 16.90
C ILE A 83 3.43 0.95 15.48
N VAL A 84 2.60 0.22 14.74
CA VAL A 84 2.21 0.63 13.37
C VAL A 84 1.39 1.92 13.38
N LEU A 85 0.47 2.07 14.34
CA LEU A 85 -0.30 3.32 14.50
C LEU A 85 0.62 4.50 14.84
N ALA A 86 1.54 4.33 15.79
CA ALA A 86 2.51 5.36 16.15
C ALA A 86 3.44 5.69 14.97
N GLY A 87 3.94 4.66 14.28
CA GLY A 87 4.78 4.78 13.09
C GLY A 87 4.06 5.51 11.95
N GLY A 88 2.79 5.20 11.71
CA GLY A 88 1.96 5.90 10.73
C GLY A 88 1.82 7.39 11.04
N LEU A 89 1.59 7.75 12.31
CA LEU A 89 1.52 9.15 12.73
C LEU A 89 2.87 9.87 12.55
N VAL A 90 3.97 9.23 12.95
CA VAL A 90 5.33 9.77 12.77
C VAL A 90 5.65 9.97 11.29
N ILE A 91 5.35 9.00 10.43
CA ILE A 91 5.53 9.11 8.99
C ILE A 91 4.69 10.27 8.43
N GLY A 92 3.43 10.40 8.87
CA GLY A 92 2.55 11.50 8.47
C GLY A 92 3.12 12.87 8.84
N VAL A 93 3.59 13.03 10.07
CA VAL A 93 4.23 14.27 10.55
C VAL A 93 5.51 14.58 9.76
N ILE A 94 6.37 13.58 9.57
CA ILE A 94 7.60 13.74 8.78
C ILE A 94 7.27 14.16 7.35
N MET A 95 6.32 13.49 6.69
CA MET A 95 5.92 13.83 5.33
C MET A 95 5.31 15.23 5.25
N LEU A 96 4.53 15.65 6.25
CA LEU A 96 3.97 17.00 6.33
C LEU A 96 5.09 18.05 6.43
N ILE A 97 6.09 17.84 7.28
CA ILE A 97 7.24 18.73 7.42
C ILE A 97 8.05 18.78 6.11
N LEU A 98 8.35 17.61 5.52
CA LEU A 98 9.13 17.52 4.28
C LEU A 98 8.42 18.20 3.09
N THR A 99 7.09 18.08 3.03
CA THR A 99 6.27 18.72 2.00
C THR A 99 6.19 20.23 2.22
N ALA A 100 5.88 20.67 3.44
CA ALA A 100 5.76 22.09 3.78
C ALA A 100 7.09 22.86 3.61
N THR A 101 8.23 22.20 3.83
CA THR A 101 9.57 22.79 3.66
C THR A 101 10.13 22.65 2.24
N ASN A 102 9.39 22.02 1.33
CA ASN A 102 9.82 21.73 -0.03
C ASN A 102 11.10 20.86 -0.11
N LEU A 103 11.41 20.12 0.95
CA LEU A 103 12.61 19.29 1.05
C LEU A 103 12.49 18.02 0.20
N LEU A 104 11.27 17.53 -0.03
CA LEU A 104 11.01 16.41 -0.94
C LEU A 104 11.61 16.63 -2.33
N ASN A 105 11.43 17.82 -2.90
CA ASN A 105 11.99 18.17 -4.22
C ASN A 105 13.52 18.22 -4.24
N LYS A 106 14.16 18.49 -3.10
CA LYS A 106 15.62 18.43 -2.98
C LYS A 106 16.09 16.98 -2.85
N LEU A 107 15.39 16.17 -2.05
CA LEU A 107 15.69 14.75 -1.88
C LEU A 107 15.55 13.98 -3.19
N GLU A 108 14.49 14.23 -3.97
CA GLU A 108 14.29 13.59 -5.27
C GLU A 108 15.48 13.78 -6.21
N LYS A 109 16.09 14.98 -6.20
CA LYS A 109 17.27 15.29 -7.03
C LYS A 109 18.56 14.60 -6.55
N ILE A 110 18.63 14.26 -5.27
CA ILE A 110 19.81 13.62 -4.65
C ILE A 110 19.73 12.10 -4.77
N LEU A 111 18.52 11.53 -4.75
CA LEU A 111 18.31 10.08 -4.72
C LEU A 111 18.55 9.44 -6.11
N PRO A 112 19.57 8.57 -6.25
CA PRO A 112 19.83 7.90 -7.52
C PRO A 112 18.70 6.92 -7.86
N LYS A 113 18.32 6.86 -9.14
CA LYS A 113 17.34 5.86 -9.63
C LYS A 113 17.74 4.42 -9.30
N THR A 114 19.03 4.13 -9.21
CA THR A 114 19.56 2.81 -8.83
C THR A 114 19.15 2.42 -7.41
N VAL A 115 19.15 3.37 -6.46
CA VAL A 115 18.73 3.11 -5.07
C VAL A 115 17.24 2.81 -5.01
N ILE A 116 16.43 3.61 -5.72
CA ILE A 116 14.97 3.42 -5.79
C ILE A 116 14.63 2.03 -6.36
N ARG A 117 15.27 1.65 -7.46
CA ARG A 117 15.09 0.32 -8.08
C ARG A 117 15.57 -0.81 -7.18
N GLY A 118 16.67 -0.61 -6.45
CA GLY A 118 17.18 -1.57 -5.48
C GLY A 118 16.18 -1.83 -4.35
N VAL A 119 15.59 -0.77 -3.80
CA VAL A 119 14.53 -0.89 -2.78
C VAL A 119 13.31 -1.62 -3.35
N GLN A 120 12.84 -1.23 -4.55
CA GLN A 120 11.69 -1.88 -5.19
C GLN A 120 11.92 -3.37 -5.45
N LEU A 121 13.10 -3.75 -5.95
CA LEU A 121 13.48 -5.15 -6.15
C LEU A 121 13.54 -5.91 -4.82
N GLY A 122 14.16 -5.31 -3.79
CA GLY A 122 14.25 -5.91 -2.46
C GLY A 122 12.88 -6.18 -1.84
N LEU A 123 11.96 -5.21 -1.92
CA LEU A 123 10.58 -5.36 -1.48
C LEU A 123 9.85 -6.48 -2.25
N GLY A 124 10.00 -6.50 -3.57
CA GLY A 124 9.40 -7.54 -4.42
C GLY A 124 9.89 -8.95 -4.10
N ILE A 125 11.20 -9.12 -3.90
CA ILE A 125 11.79 -10.41 -3.52
C ILE A 125 11.28 -10.85 -2.13
N GLN A 126 11.24 -9.96 -1.15
CA GLN A 126 10.76 -10.32 0.19
C GLN A 126 9.28 -10.72 0.19
N LEU A 127 8.41 -9.98 -0.50
CA LEU A 127 7.00 -10.37 -0.63
C LEU A 127 6.85 -11.72 -1.35
N SER A 128 7.65 -11.97 -2.39
CA SER A 128 7.65 -13.26 -3.10
C SER A 128 8.10 -14.42 -2.21
N LEU A 129 9.10 -14.19 -1.36
CA LEU A 129 9.59 -15.20 -0.42
C LEU A 129 8.52 -15.56 0.63
N ILE A 130 7.83 -14.57 1.18
CA ILE A 130 6.72 -14.80 2.12
C ILE A 130 5.60 -15.58 1.45
N ALA A 131 5.22 -15.19 0.23
CA ALA A 131 4.20 -15.89 -0.53
C ALA A 131 4.57 -17.37 -0.77
N LEU A 132 5.81 -17.65 -1.18
CA LEU A 132 6.27 -19.00 -1.47
C LEU A 132 6.50 -19.88 -0.24
N LYS A 133 6.91 -19.29 0.89
CA LYS A 133 7.24 -20.05 2.10
C LYS A 133 6.05 -20.24 3.02
N ASP A 134 5.27 -19.19 3.25
CA ASP A 134 4.29 -19.17 4.32
C ASP A 134 2.86 -19.35 3.77
N TYR A 135 2.50 -18.68 2.67
CA TYR A 135 1.13 -18.67 2.14
C TYR A 135 0.84 -19.82 1.18
N ILE A 136 1.70 -20.09 0.20
CA ILE A 136 1.45 -21.15 -0.78
C ILE A 136 1.58 -22.53 -0.15
N GLN A 137 2.49 -22.69 0.83
CA GLN A 137 2.70 -23.96 1.52
C GLN A 137 1.59 -24.27 2.54
N SER A 138 0.94 -23.27 3.13
CA SER A 138 -0.12 -23.49 4.12
C SER A 138 -1.31 -24.29 3.53
N ASP A 139 -1.62 -24.04 2.27
CA ASP A 139 -2.77 -24.65 1.57
C ASP A 139 -2.37 -25.89 0.73
N GLY A 140 -1.11 -26.34 0.83
CA GLY A 140 -0.59 -27.52 0.16
C GLY A 140 -0.80 -27.47 -1.37
N LEU A 141 -1.31 -28.56 -1.95
CA LEU A 141 -1.52 -28.69 -3.40
C LEU A 141 -2.46 -27.62 -3.97
N TRP A 142 -3.45 -27.16 -3.20
CA TRP A 142 -4.39 -26.13 -3.62
C TRP A 142 -3.74 -24.75 -3.66
N GLY A 143 -2.85 -24.45 -2.73
CA GLY A 143 -2.05 -23.22 -2.73
C GLY A 143 -1.21 -23.10 -4.00
N TYR A 144 -0.55 -24.19 -4.42
CA TYR A 144 0.22 -24.20 -5.67
C TYR A 144 -0.66 -24.04 -6.93
N ALA A 145 -1.82 -24.69 -6.97
CA ALA A 145 -2.77 -24.56 -8.09
C ALA A 145 -3.33 -23.13 -8.21
N LEU A 146 -3.67 -22.50 -7.09
CA LEU A 146 -4.13 -21.11 -7.04
C LEU A 146 -3.03 -20.13 -7.43
N ALA A 147 -1.81 -20.31 -6.95
CA ALA A 147 -0.68 -19.47 -7.33
C ALA A 147 -0.37 -19.56 -8.85
N PHE A 148 -0.44 -20.76 -9.42
CA PHE A 148 -0.20 -20.97 -10.85
C PHE A 148 -1.29 -20.31 -11.72
N THR A 149 -2.56 -20.46 -11.33
CA THR A 149 -3.67 -19.81 -12.05
C THR A 149 -3.62 -18.29 -11.94
N ALA A 150 -3.30 -17.74 -10.76
CA ALA A 150 -3.13 -16.32 -10.56
C ALA A 150 -1.95 -15.70 -11.34
N PHE A 151 -0.93 -16.51 -11.70
CA PHE A 151 0.21 -16.05 -12.50
C PHE A 151 -0.06 -16.07 -14.01
N ILE A 152 -1.06 -16.84 -14.46
CA ILE A 152 -1.41 -17.01 -15.88
C ILE A 152 -2.44 -15.97 -16.36
N VAL A 153 -3.28 -15.48 -15.45
CA VAL A 153 -4.35 -14.49 -15.73
C VAL A 153 -3.82 -13.08 -15.53
#